data_AF-A0A7K2WBY7-F1
#
_entry.id   AF-A0A7K2WBY7-F1
#
_cell.length_a   1.000
_cell.length_b   1.000
_cell.length_c   1.000
_cell.angle_alpha   90.00
_cell.angle_beta   90.00
_cell.angle_gamma   90.00
#
_symmetry.space_group_name_H-M   'P 1'
#
loop_
_entity.id
_entity.type
_entity.pdbx_description
1 polymer ?
#
loop_
_entity_poly.entity_id
_entity_poly.type
_entity_poly.pdbx_seq_one_letter_code
_entity_poly.pdbx_strand_id
1 'polypeptide(L)'
;SWEAIERAGIDPVGLRGSATGVFAGVMYSDYSAMLGSPEFEGFQGSGSSPSLASGRVSYTLGLEGPAVTVDTACSSSLVAMHWAMQALRSGEISLALAGGVTVMS
;
A
#
# COMPACT_ATOMS: atom_id res chain seq x y z
N SER A 1 -3.12 -8.23 -1.47
CA SER A 1 -2.45 -7.81 -2.73
C SER A 1 -2.04 -8.97 -3.61
N TRP A 2 -1.26 -9.95 -3.11
CA TRP A 2 -0.85 -11.12 -3.90
C TRP A 2 -2.02 -11.82 -4.59
N GLU A 3 -3.02 -12.25 -3.82
CA GLU A 3 -4.18 -12.95 -4.38
C GLU A 3 -5.00 -12.08 -5.35
N ALA A 4 -4.94 -10.75 -5.23
CA ALA A 4 -5.64 -9.87 -6.17
C ALA A 4 -4.98 -9.90 -7.56
N ILE A 5 -3.66 -10.00 -7.60
CA ILE A 5 -2.88 -10.16 -8.83
C ILE A 5 -3.16 -11.52 -9.46
N GLU A 6 -3.11 -12.60 -8.66
CA GLU A 6 -3.40 -13.95 -9.15
C GLU A 6 -4.84 -14.07 -9.67
N ARG A 7 -5.82 -13.50 -8.97
CA ARG A 7 -7.22 -13.48 -9.42
C ARG A 7 -7.43 -12.64 -10.68
N ALA A 8 -6.54 -11.70 -10.98
CA ALA A 8 -6.52 -10.96 -12.24
C ALA A 8 -5.86 -11.74 -13.39
N GLY A 9 -5.36 -12.96 -13.14
CA GLY A 9 -4.68 -13.80 -14.14
C GLY A 9 -3.28 -13.32 -14.48
N ILE A 10 -2.67 -12.49 -13.63
CA ILE A 10 -1.32 -11.93 -13.81
C ILE A 10 -0.34 -12.76 -12.97
N ASP A 11 0.82 -13.10 -13.53
CA ASP A 11 1.92 -13.70 -12.74
C ASP A 11 2.54 -12.62 -11.82
N PRO A 12 2.45 -12.76 -10.48
CA PRO A 12 3.00 -11.78 -9.55
C PRO A 12 4.53 -11.68 -9.62
N VAL A 13 5.22 -12.75 -10.02
CA VAL A 13 6.69 -12.75 -10.14
C VAL A 13 7.12 -11.95 -11.37
N GLY A 14 6.35 -12.05 -12.46
CA GLY A 14 6.54 -11.29 -13.70
C GLY A 14 6.36 -9.77 -13.56
N LEU A 15 5.79 -9.28 -12.46
CA LEU A 15 5.64 -7.84 -12.19
C LEU A 15 6.88 -7.19 -11.58
N ARG A 16 7.90 -7.96 -11.18
CA ARG A 16 9.14 -7.42 -10.62
C ARG A 16 9.83 -6.50 -11.63
N GLY A 17 10.24 -5.32 -11.17
CA GLY A 17 10.85 -4.26 -12.00
C GLY A 17 9.87 -3.49 -12.87
N SER A 18 8.55 -3.75 -12.77
CA SER A 18 7.56 -3.03 -13.55
C SER A 18 7.19 -1.68 -12.91
N ALA A 19 6.80 -0.72 -13.74
CA ALA A 19 6.19 0.54 -13.31
C ALA A 19 4.73 0.34 -12.84
N THR A 20 4.52 -0.59 -11.91
CA THR A 20 3.22 -0.84 -11.26
C THR A 20 3.13 0.00 -9.98
N GLY A 21 2.06 0.79 -9.84
CA GLY A 21 1.84 1.61 -8.65
C GLY A 21 1.11 0.86 -7.52
N VAL A 22 1.30 1.29 -6.27
CA VAL A 22 0.60 0.81 -5.07
C VAL A 22 -0.02 2.01 -4.36
N PHE A 23 -1.35 2.02 -4.26
CA PHE A 23 -2.13 3.08 -3.62
C PHE A 23 -2.97 2.48 -2.50
N ALA A 24 -2.61 2.77 -1.25
CA ALA A 24 -3.25 2.22 -0.06
C ALA A 24 -3.96 3.32 0.73
N GLY A 25 -5.28 3.20 0.87
CA GLY A 25 -6.06 3.95 1.83
C GLY A 25 -5.91 3.35 3.22
N VAL A 26 -5.24 4.03 4.14
CA VAL A 26 -5.02 3.52 5.51
C VAL A 26 -5.52 4.58 6.48
N MET A 27 -6.51 4.19 7.28
CA MET A 27 -7.06 5.01 8.35
C MET A 27 -6.75 4.32 9.68
N TYR A 28 -6.34 5.11 10.67
CA TYR A 28 -5.86 4.69 11.99
C TYR A 28 -4.46 4.09 12.00
N SER A 29 -3.77 4.28 13.13
CA SER A 29 -2.42 3.77 13.38
C SER A 29 -2.34 3.21 14.79
N ASP A 30 -3.40 2.53 15.23
CA ASP A 30 -3.58 2.08 16.61
C ASP A 30 -2.48 1.07 17.04
N TYR A 31 -1.94 0.33 16.07
CA TYR A 31 -0.76 -0.51 16.26
C TYR A 31 0.48 0.28 16.74
N SER A 32 0.64 1.53 16.32
CA SER A 32 1.75 2.36 16.81
C SER A 32 1.66 2.64 18.31
N ALA A 33 0.44 2.78 18.84
CA ALA A 33 0.20 2.97 20.26
C ALA A 33 0.43 1.67 21.06
N MET A 34 0.12 0.51 20.48
CA MET A 34 0.41 -0.80 21.10
C MET A 34 1.91 -1.13 21.17
N LEU A 35 2.72 -0.61 20.24
CA LEU A 35 4.17 -0.86 20.20
C LEU A 35 4.97 0.03 21.17
N GLY A 36 4.32 0.78 22.06
CA GLY A 36 4.98 1.74 22.96
C GLY A 36 5.86 1.16 24.07
N SER A 37 5.95 -0.16 24.22
CA SER A 37 6.82 -0.78 25.23
C SER A 37 8.30 -0.75 24.79
N PRO A 38 9.26 -0.66 25.75
CA PRO A 38 10.69 -0.59 25.45
C PRO A 38 11.24 -1.78 24.65
N GLU A 39 10.56 -2.93 24.73
CA GLU A 39 10.94 -4.14 23.99
C GLU A 39 10.79 -4.00 22.46
N PHE A 40 9.97 -3.04 21.99
CA PHE A 40 9.70 -2.84 20.56
C PHE A 40 10.30 -1.55 19.99
N GLU A 41 11.12 -0.82 20.76
CA GLU A 41 11.65 0.50 20.39
C GLU A 41 12.31 0.51 18.99
N GLY A 42 13.07 -0.54 18.65
CA GLY A 42 13.72 -0.69 17.34
C GLY A 42 12.76 -0.98 16.17
N PHE A 43 11.53 -1.41 16.43
CA PHE A 43 10.53 -1.80 15.43
C PHE A 43 9.37 -0.80 15.30
N GLN A 44 9.20 0.14 16.23
CA GLN A 44 8.09 1.10 16.20
C GLN A 44 7.99 1.84 14.85
N GLY A 45 9.10 2.45 14.39
CA GLY A 45 9.11 3.18 13.12
C GLY A 45 8.85 2.30 11.90
N SER A 46 9.47 1.11 11.86
CA SER A 46 9.35 0.18 10.73
C SER A 46 8.08 -0.66 10.74
N GLY A 47 7.44 -0.81 11.90
CA GLY A 47 6.31 -1.72 12.13
C GLY A 47 4.95 -1.08 11.95
N SER A 48 4.82 0.23 12.24
CA SER A 48 3.52 0.90 12.28
C SER A 48 3.43 2.19 11.46
N SER A 49 4.50 2.63 10.79
CA SER A 49 4.41 3.82 9.93
C SER A 49 3.44 3.59 8.76
N PRO A 50 2.46 4.49 8.52
CA PRO A 50 1.50 4.36 7.42
C PRO A 50 2.16 4.22 6.04
N SER A 51 3.29 4.91 5.81
CA SER A 51 4.00 4.85 4.52
C SER A 51 4.57 3.46 4.21
N LEU A 52 4.78 2.63 5.23
CA LEU A 52 5.28 1.28 5.05
C LEU A 52 4.21 0.31 4.59
N ALA A 53 2.92 0.66 4.69
CA ALA A 53 1.84 -0.18 4.16
C ALA A 53 1.96 -0.34 2.63
N SER A 54 2.03 0.76 1.88
CA SER A 54 2.27 0.73 0.43
C SER A 54 3.71 0.29 0.11
N GLY A 55 4.69 0.79 0.87
CA GLY A 55 6.11 0.49 0.67
C GLY A 55 6.44 -0.99 0.79
N ARG A 56 5.93 -1.70 1.81
CA ARG A 56 6.17 -3.15 1.98
C ARG A 56 5.52 -3.98 0.89
N VAL A 57 4.33 -3.60 0.43
CA VAL A 57 3.67 -4.27 -0.71
C VAL A 57 4.53 -4.10 -1.97
N SER A 58 4.95 -2.86 -2.24
CA SER A 58 5.82 -2.53 -3.37
C SER A 58 7.13 -3.32 -3.32
N TYR A 59 7.84 -3.27 -2.18
CA TYR A 59 9.09 -3.99 -1.96
C TYR A 59 8.95 -5.51 -2.12
N THR A 60 7.92 -6.10 -1.52
CA THR A 60 7.72 -7.57 -1.54
C THR A 60 7.44 -8.09 -2.96
N LEU A 61 6.67 -7.33 -3.73
CA LEU A 61 6.31 -7.66 -5.11
C LEU A 61 7.34 -7.14 -6.14
N GLY A 62 8.32 -6.34 -5.71
CA GLY A 62 9.34 -5.73 -6.56
C GLY A 62 8.77 -4.71 -7.55
N LEU A 63 7.78 -3.93 -7.14
CA LEU A 63 7.14 -2.93 -8.00
C LEU A 63 7.93 -1.61 -7.92
N GLU A 64 8.07 -0.93 -9.06
CA GLU A 64 8.89 0.29 -9.18
C GLU A 64 8.07 1.54 -9.52
N GLY A 65 6.73 1.43 -9.53
CA GLY A 65 5.83 2.58 -9.62
C GLY A 65 5.61 3.29 -8.28
N PRO A 66 4.75 4.33 -8.24
CA PRO A 66 4.47 5.10 -7.03
C PRO A 66 3.92 4.22 -5.90
N ALA A 67 4.49 4.33 -4.70
CA ALA A 67 4.00 3.64 -3.49
C ALA A 67 3.42 4.66 -2.50
N VAL A 68 2.11 4.86 -2.54
CA VAL A 68 1.41 5.93 -1.84
C VAL A 68 0.47 5.36 -0.79
N THR A 69 0.60 5.83 0.44
CA THR A 69 -0.42 5.66 1.48
C THR A 69 -1.15 6.99 1.65
N VAL A 70 -2.48 6.94 1.68
CA VAL A 70 -3.34 8.13 1.82
C VAL A 70 -4.35 7.94 2.95
N ASP A 71 -4.56 9.01 3.72
CA ASP A 71 -5.60 9.09 4.74
C ASP A 71 -6.49 10.31 4.44
N THR A 72 -7.72 10.03 4.00
CA THR A 72 -8.81 11.00 3.88
C THR A 72 -10.01 10.57 4.72
N ALA A 73 -9.73 9.93 5.86
CA ALA A 73 -10.70 9.25 6.71
C ALA A 73 -11.49 8.16 5.94
N CYS A 74 -12.82 8.10 6.11
CA CYS A 74 -13.66 7.03 5.56
C CYS A 74 -13.60 6.90 4.03
N SER A 75 -13.13 7.93 3.32
CA SER A 75 -12.99 7.91 1.86
C SER A 75 -11.62 7.45 1.35
N SER A 76 -10.69 7.09 2.25
CA SER A 76 -9.28 6.81 1.91
C SER A 76 -9.11 5.79 0.79
N SER A 77 -9.86 4.68 0.82
CA SER A 77 -9.77 3.64 -0.23
C SER A 77 -10.30 4.13 -1.59
N LEU A 78 -11.35 4.96 -1.59
CA LEU A 78 -11.88 5.57 -2.81
C LEU A 78 -10.92 6.61 -3.39
N VAL A 79 -10.25 7.40 -2.53
CA VAL A 79 -9.23 8.36 -2.95
C VAL A 79 -7.99 7.64 -3.48
N ALA A 80 -7.57 6.54 -2.86
CA ALA A 80 -6.49 5.69 -3.35
C ALA A 80 -6.80 5.14 -4.76
N MET A 81 -8.02 4.63 -4.97
CA MET A 81 -8.48 4.22 -6.30
C MET A 81 -8.53 5.40 -7.29
N HIS A 82 -8.99 6.58 -6.84
CA HIS A 82 -9.02 7.77 -7.69
C HIS A 82 -7.62 8.16 -8.19
N TRP A 83 -6.62 8.19 -7.32
CA TRP A 83 -5.24 8.48 -7.70
C TRP A 83 -4.62 7.41 -8.59
N ALA A 84 -4.86 6.12 -8.30
CA ALA A 84 -4.43 5.03 -9.17
C ALA A 84 -4.97 5.19 -10.60
N MET A 85 -6.26 5.54 -10.74
CA MET A 85 -6.87 5.79 -12.05
C MET A 85 -6.28 7.02 -12.75
N GLN A 86 -5.90 8.07 -12.02
CA GLN A 86 -5.22 9.23 -12.61
C GLN A 86 -3.85 8.84 -13.17
N ALA A 87 -3.04 8.11 -12.39
CA ALA A 87 -1.71 7.68 -12.80
C ALA A 87 -1.75 6.71 -14.01
N LEU A 88 -2.77 5.84 -14.07
CA LEU A 88 -3.01 4.99 -15.24
C LEU A 88 -3.39 5.83 -16.48
N ARG A 89 -4.27 6.83 -16.32
CA ARG A 89 -4.71 7.69 -17.44
C ARG A 89 -3.61 8.62 -17.96
N SER A 90 -2.70 9.07 -17.11
CA SER A 90 -1.55 9.89 -17.50
C SER A 90 -0.45 9.07 -18.18
N GLY A 91 -0.51 7.74 -18.10
CA GLY A 91 0.53 6.84 -18.60
C GLY A 91 1.77 6.77 -17.71
N GLU A 92 1.69 7.28 -16.47
CA GLU A 92 2.77 7.18 -15.48
C GLU A 92 3.04 5.74 -15.05
N ILE A 93 1.97 4.93 -14.98
CA ILE A 93 2.01 3.51 -14.68
C ILE A 93 1.15 2.72 -15.66
N SER A 94 1.47 1.44 -15.87
CA SER A 94 0.70 0.54 -16.73
C SER A 94 -0.23 -0.41 -15.95
N LEU A 95 -0.02 -0.53 -14.64
CA LEU A 95 -0.82 -1.34 -13.72
C LEU A 95 -0.83 -0.68 -12.34
N ALA A 96 -1.90 -0.90 -11.58
CA ALA A 96 -2.00 -0.39 -10.22
C ALA A 96 -2.63 -1.41 -9.27
N LEU A 97 -2.06 -1.53 -8.07
CA LEU A 97 -2.74 -2.05 -6.89
C LEU A 97 -3.36 -0.89 -6.13
N ALA A 98 -4.68 -0.88 -6.01
CA ALA A 98 -5.40 0.10 -5.22
C ALA A 98 -6.33 -0.58 -4.21
N GLY A 99 -6.40 -0.07 -2.99
CA GLY A 99 -7.27 -0.62 -1.95
C GLY A 99 -7.15 0.14 -0.65
N GLY A 100 -7.67 -0.44 0.44
CA GLY A 100 -7.47 0.12 1.77
C GLY A 100 -7.62 -0.91 2.87
N VAL A 101 -7.18 -0.53 4.06
CA VAL A 101 -7.26 -1.36 5.27
C VAL A 101 -7.68 -0.51 6.46
N THR A 102 -8.50 -1.10 7.32
CA THR A 102 -8.90 -0.53 8.60
C THR A 102 -8.93 -1.68 9.60
N VAL A 103 -8.27 -1.49 10.73
CA VAL A 103 -8.34 -2.41 11.87
C VAL A 103 -8.72 -1.57 13.07
N MET A 104 -9.75 -2.00 13.79
CA MET A 104 -10.15 -1.41 15.06
C MET A 104 -9.74 -2.39 16.16
N SER A 105 -8.88 -1.94 17.08
CA SER A 105 -8.37 -2.72 18.22
C SER A 105 -8.99 -2.28 19.53
#